data_AF-A0A832TTZ7-F1
#
_entry.id   AF-A0A832TTZ7-F1
#
_cell.length_a   1.000
_cell.length_b   1.000
_cell.length_c   1.000
_cell.angle_alpha   90.00
_cell.angle_beta   90.00
_cell.angle_gamma   90.00
#
_symmetry.space_group_name_H-M   'P 1'
#
loop_
_entity.id
_entity.type
_entity.pdbx_description
1 polymer ?
#
loop_
_entity_poly.entity_id
_entity_poly.type
_entity_poly.pdbx_seq_one_letter_code
_entity_poly.pdbx_strand_id
1 'polypeptide(L)'
;MVDLSPITYVQVRATEYVSTLPDEVLRGNVFAIVIFLFLLYIAIYLIQKFTTLLVFVLKKVFLLIIVVLAFYEFARIFVLKIAIEGLTADTIIFGIAGTVVGIIAIIIALYVAFRSVIKLQKVPSSKRELPIPAEQEESLPLPVAGENFEPKEKETARIQGEPPDLSKVVKDNLSIEALKSDKRIGAVIAYIIIAEFGVFSSKTIAAPTIQAGLMFFVAFFLASVVFIRLTYHDYWRGLRHLAAALCIGGVLSVILGYFWGGIPLDQLLSLSYFTTDALVALITGLALSLFMGSMR
;
A
#
# COMPACT_ATOMS: atom_id res chain seq x y z
N MET A 1 24.32 36.41 -34.77
CA MET A 1 22.91 36.06 -34.49
C MET A 1 22.61 34.80 -35.28
N VAL A 2 22.22 33.70 -34.63
CA VAL A 2 21.85 32.46 -35.31
C VAL A 2 20.44 32.65 -35.88
N ASP A 3 20.29 32.46 -37.19
CA ASP A 3 19.00 32.56 -37.87
C ASP A 3 18.12 31.36 -37.48
N LEU A 4 17.04 31.64 -36.73
CA LEU A 4 16.09 30.63 -36.21
C LEU A 4 14.89 30.44 -37.15
N SER A 5 14.82 31.14 -38.28
CA SER A 5 13.76 30.99 -39.30
C SER A 5 13.50 29.55 -39.80
N PRO A 6 14.48 28.63 -39.92
CA PRO A 6 14.17 27.26 -40.33
C PRO A 6 13.43 26.44 -39.25
N ILE A 7 13.55 26.79 -37.97
CA ILE A 7 12.94 26.03 -36.87
C ILE A 7 11.43 26.32 -36.79
N THR A 8 11.04 27.58 -36.99
CA THR A 8 9.64 28.00 -37.00
C THR A 8 8.87 27.40 -38.19
N TYR A 9 9.49 27.32 -39.37
CA TYR A 9 8.87 26.69 -40.55
C TYR A 9 8.54 25.19 -40.31
N VAL A 10 9.46 24.45 -39.69
CA VAL A 10 9.27 23.03 -39.40
C VAL A 10 8.20 22.81 -38.33
N GLN A 11 8.13 23.66 -37.30
CA GLN A 11 7.08 23.58 -36.27
C GLN A 11 5.68 23.78 -36.85
N VAL A 12 5.48 24.80 -37.68
CA VAL A 12 4.16 25.12 -38.25
C VAL A 12 3.65 23.97 -39.12
N ARG A 13 4.53 23.40 -39.96
CA ARG A 13 4.18 22.27 -40.84
C ARG A 13 3.87 20.99 -40.06
N ALA A 14 4.60 20.75 -38.97
CA ALA A 14 4.36 19.61 -38.09
C ALA A 14 3.01 19.75 -37.36
N THR A 15 2.66 20.94 -36.86
CA THR A 15 1.37 21.17 -36.20
C THR A 15 0.19 20.97 -37.15
N GLU A 16 0.32 21.45 -38.39
CA GLU A 16 -0.72 21.33 -39.42
C GLU A 16 -0.93 19.86 -39.84
N TYR A 17 0.16 19.10 -39.94
CA TYR A 17 0.10 17.65 -40.20
C TYR A 17 -0.50 16.85 -39.03
N VAL A 18 -0.20 17.23 -37.78
CA VAL A 18 -0.76 16.58 -36.59
C VAL A 18 -2.26 16.85 -36.45
N SER A 19 -2.73 18.04 -36.83
CA SER A 19 -4.17 18.35 -36.81
C SER A 19 -4.99 17.61 -37.87
N THR A 20 -4.40 17.25 -39.00
CA THR A 20 -5.09 16.58 -40.13
C THR A 20 -4.99 15.05 -40.06
N LEU A 21 -4.12 14.53 -39.18
CA LEU A 21 -3.91 13.10 -38.95
C LEU A 21 -5.20 12.30 -38.65
N PRO A 22 -6.12 12.77 -37.79
CA PRO A 22 -7.37 12.04 -37.50
C PRO A 22 -8.23 11.82 -38.75
N ASP A 23 -8.34 12.83 -39.61
CA ASP A 23 -9.14 12.77 -40.83
C ASP A 23 -8.50 11.82 -41.87
N GLU A 24 -7.18 11.82 -41.99
CA GLU A 24 -6.44 10.91 -42.87
C GLU A 24 -6.48 9.44 -42.38
N VAL A 25 -6.53 9.22 -41.05
CA VAL A 25 -6.75 7.89 -40.46
C VAL A 25 -8.15 7.38 -40.80
N LEU A 26 -9.17 8.22 -40.68
CA LEU A 26 -10.56 7.86 -41.02
C LEU A 26 -10.75 7.56 -42.51
N ARG A 27 -9.92 8.16 -43.37
CA ARG A 27 -9.86 7.88 -44.82
C ARG A 27 -9.13 6.59 -45.18
N GLY A 28 -8.55 5.88 -44.20
CA GLY A 28 -7.86 4.61 -44.42
C GLY A 28 -6.43 4.76 -44.97
N ASN A 29 -5.81 5.93 -44.83
CA ASN A 29 -4.43 6.14 -45.25
C ASN A 29 -3.48 5.34 -44.33
N VAL A 30 -2.87 4.28 -44.88
CA VAL A 30 -2.00 3.35 -44.14
C VAL A 30 -0.85 4.07 -43.45
N PHE A 31 -0.28 5.11 -44.08
CA PHE A 31 0.82 5.87 -43.49
C PHE A 31 0.37 6.72 -42.30
N ALA A 32 -0.79 7.36 -42.40
CA ALA A 32 -1.40 8.12 -41.31
C ALA A 32 -1.74 7.21 -40.12
N ILE A 33 -2.26 6.01 -40.38
CA ILE A 33 -2.55 5.00 -39.35
C ILE A 33 -1.29 4.59 -38.58
N VAL A 34 -0.18 4.34 -39.28
CA VAL A 34 1.09 3.97 -38.64
C VAL A 34 1.63 5.11 -37.77
N ILE A 35 1.61 6.36 -38.26
CA ILE A 35 2.05 7.53 -37.48
C ILE A 35 1.16 7.75 -36.27
N PHE A 36 -0.16 7.61 -36.42
CA PHE A 36 -1.12 7.73 -35.33
C PHE A 36 -0.87 6.68 -34.23
N LEU A 37 -0.62 5.42 -34.61
CA LEU A 37 -0.26 4.36 -33.66
C LEU A 37 1.04 4.65 -32.92
N PHE A 38 2.06 5.20 -33.60
CA PHE A 38 3.30 5.65 -32.95
C PHE A 38 3.04 6.77 -31.93
N LEU A 39 2.26 7.79 -32.29
CA LEU A 39 1.90 8.88 -31.38
C LEU A 39 1.09 8.39 -30.19
N LEU A 40 0.13 7.48 -30.42
CA LEU A 40 -0.65 6.85 -29.37
C LEU A 40 0.25 6.06 -28.41
N TYR A 41 1.21 5.28 -28.93
CA TYR A 41 2.17 4.56 -28.11
C TYR A 41 3.03 5.51 -27.26
N ILE A 42 3.53 6.60 -27.85
CA ILE A 42 4.28 7.64 -27.12
C ILE A 42 3.41 8.28 -26.03
N ALA A 43 2.14 8.57 -26.31
CA ALA A 43 1.20 9.12 -25.35
C ALA A 43 0.94 8.14 -24.19
N ILE A 44 0.70 6.85 -24.48
CA ILE A 44 0.54 5.81 -23.46
C ILE A 44 1.81 5.68 -22.61
N TYR A 45 2.99 5.67 -23.22
CA TYR A 45 4.26 5.62 -22.51
C TYR A 45 4.48 6.86 -21.61
N LEU A 46 4.14 8.05 -22.10
CA LEU A 46 4.19 9.30 -21.33
C LEU A 46 3.24 9.23 -20.14
N ILE A 47 1.99 8.80 -20.34
CA ILE A 47 1.00 8.62 -19.27
C ILE A 47 1.53 7.64 -18.23
N GLN A 48 2.02 6.47 -18.64
CA GLN A 48 2.56 5.46 -17.73
C GLN A 48 3.75 5.99 -16.90
N LYS A 49 4.66 6.74 -17.53
CA LYS A 49 5.79 7.37 -16.85
C LYS A 49 5.31 8.44 -15.86
N PHE A 50 4.29 9.21 -16.24
CA PHE A 50 3.70 10.25 -15.40
C PHE A 50 2.95 9.65 -14.20
N THR A 51 2.20 8.55 -14.39
CA THR A 51 1.54 7.82 -13.31
C THR A 51 2.55 7.29 -12.30
N THR A 52 3.69 6.76 -12.76
CA THR A 52 4.75 6.27 -11.88
C THR A 52 5.36 7.40 -11.06
N LEU A 53 5.62 8.55 -11.69
CA LEU A 53 6.12 9.75 -11.01
C LEU A 53 5.08 10.30 -10.02
N LEU A 54 3.81 10.31 -10.41
CA LEU A 54 2.70 10.75 -9.58
C LEU A 54 2.57 9.86 -8.34
N VAL A 55 2.57 8.54 -8.46
CA VAL A 55 2.51 7.61 -7.32
C VAL A 55 3.71 7.80 -6.38
N PHE A 56 4.91 8.05 -6.92
CA PHE A 56 6.10 8.32 -6.14
C PHE A 56 6.00 9.62 -5.33
N VAL A 57 5.54 10.69 -5.96
CA VAL A 57 5.32 12.00 -5.31
C VAL A 57 4.19 11.89 -4.29
N LEU A 58 3.08 11.25 -4.66
CA LEU A 58 1.88 11.11 -3.84
C LEU A 58 2.19 10.40 -2.51
N LYS A 59 2.92 9.28 -2.54
CA LYS A 59 3.30 8.53 -1.33
C LYS A 59 4.14 9.37 -0.34
N LYS A 60 4.90 10.35 -0.82
CA LYS A 60 5.79 11.19 0.01
C LYS A 60 5.12 12.48 0.46
N VAL A 61 4.30 13.07 -0.40
CA VAL A 61 3.50 14.26 -0.08
C VAL A 61 2.41 13.93 0.94
N PHE A 62 1.76 12.76 0.85
CA PHE A 62 0.78 12.34 1.86
C PHE A 62 1.36 12.24 3.27
N LEU A 63 2.57 11.70 3.42
CA LEU A 63 3.22 11.61 4.74
C LEU A 63 3.48 13.00 5.33
N LEU A 64 3.95 13.95 4.50
CA LEU A 64 4.13 15.33 4.93
C LEU A 64 2.80 15.98 5.32
N ILE A 65 1.75 15.80 4.51
CA ILE A 65 0.41 16.33 4.78
C ILE A 65 -0.13 15.79 6.11
N ILE A 66 -0.03 14.48 6.36
CA ILE A 66 -0.49 13.85 7.60
C ILE A 66 0.23 14.43 8.81
N VAL A 67 1.57 14.56 8.75
CA VAL A 67 2.37 15.10 9.86
C VAL A 67 2.01 16.57 10.13
N VAL A 68 1.82 17.38 9.08
CA VAL A 68 1.43 18.79 9.22
C VAL A 68 0.01 18.92 9.79
N LEU A 69 -0.94 18.10 9.34
CA LEU A 69 -2.31 18.09 9.87
C LEU A 69 -2.34 17.64 11.34
N ALA A 70 -1.59 16.60 11.71
CA ALA A 70 -1.49 16.16 13.09
C ALA A 70 -0.92 17.25 14.00
N PHE A 71 0.11 17.96 13.52
CA PHE A 71 0.68 19.10 14.26
C PHE A 71 -0.29 20.28 14.37
N TYR A 72 -1.06 20.56 13.31
CA TYR A 72 -2.09 21.58 13.32
C TYR A 72 -3.20 21.28 14.34
N GLU A 73 -3.73 20.04 14.37
CA GLU A 73 -4.73 19.64 15.36
C GLU A 73 -4.17 19.68 16.78
N PHE A 74 -2.93 19.25 16.98
CA PHE A 74 -2.24 19.43 18.27
C PHE A 74 -2.21 20.91 18.69
N ALA A 75 -1.77 21.80 17.80
CA ALA A 75 -1.68 23.23 18.10
C ALA A 75 -3.06 23.84 18.41
N ARG A 76 -4.09 23.44 17.66
CA ARG A 76 -5.48 23.88 17.87
C ARG A 76 -6.00 23.45 19.24
N ILE A 77 -5.87 22.18 19.58
CA ILE A 77 -6.30 21.65 20.89
C ILE A 77 -5.50 22.31 22.01
N PHE A 78 -4.20 22.51 21.81
CA PHE A 78 -3.32 23.14 22.79
C PHE A 78 -3.72 24.59 23.09
N VAL A 79 -3.99 25.40 22.06
CA VAL A 79 -4.49 26.78 22.22
C VAL A 79 -5.82 26.80 22.96
N LEU A 80 -6.73 25.89 22.62
CA LEU A 80 -8.02 25.77 23.28
C LEU A 80 -7.86 25.38 24.76
N LYS A 81 -6.92 24.48 25.06
CA LYS A 81 -6.61 24.08 26.44
C LYS A 81 -6.01 25.23 27.25
N ILE A 82 -5.11 26.02 26.67
CA ILE A 82 -4.59 27.25 27.30
C ILE A 82 -5.72 28.25 27.57
N ALA A 83 -6.68 28.39 26.65
CA ALA A 83 -7.78 29.32 26.81
C ALA A 83 -8.76 28.93 27.93
N ILE A 84 -8.92 27.63 28.22
CA ILE A 84 -9.84 27.13 29.25
C ILE A 84 -9.15 27.00 30.61
N GLU A 85 -7.97 26.36 30.65
CA GLU A 85 -7.28 26.01 31.90
C GLU A 85 -6.26 27.07 32.33
N GLY A 86 -5.90 28.00 31.45
CA GLY A 86 -4.82 28.98 31.66
C GLY A 86 -3.43 28.37 31.51
N LEU A 87 -2.38 29.18 31.72
CA LEU A 87 -1.00 28.69 31.76
C LEU A 87 -0.71 28.03 33.12
N THR A 88 -0.92 26.73 33.18
CA THR A 88 -0.53 25.85 34.30
C THR A 88 0.83 25.20 34.02
N ALA A 89 1.51 24.70 35.05
CA ALA A 89 2.78 23.99 34.87
C ALA A 89 2.65 22.80 33.90
N ASP A 90 1.54 22.07 33.98
CA ASP A 90 1.25 20.92 33.12
C ASP A 90 1.06 21.34 31.65
N THR A 91 0.27 22.39 31.39
CA THR A 91 0.07 22.90 30.02
C THR A 91 1.36 23.41 29.41
N ILE A 92 2.23 24.06 30.20
CA ILE A 92 3.55 24.51 29.72
C ILE A 92 4.44 23.31 29.35
N ILE A 93 4.53 22.29 30.22
CA ILE A 93 5.39 21.12 29.99
C ILE A 93 4.91 20.32 28.77
N PHE A 94 3.62 19.99 28.70
CA PHE A 94 3.05 19.24 27.57
C PHE A 94 3.06 20.07 26.28
N GLY A 95 2.87 21.38 26.37
CA GLY A 95 2.95 22.29 25.25
C GLY A 95 4.33 22.36 24.62
N ILE A 96 5.36 22.57 25.44
CA ILE A 96 6.75 22.62 24.97
C ILE A 96 7.17 21.27 24.41
N ALA A 97 6.90 20.17 25.12
CA ALA A 97 7.25 18.83 24.67
C ALA A 97 6.57 18.48 23.34
N GLY A 98 5.26 18.71 23.23
CA GLY A 98 4.50 18.45 22.01
C GLY A 98 4.96 19.33 20.84
N THR A 99 5.31 20.60 21.11
CA THR A 99 5.84 21.51 20.08
C THR A 99 7.21 21.05 19.57
N VAL A 100 8.11 20.65 20.46
CA VAL A 100 9.45 20.14 20.09
C VAL A 100 9.32 18.85 19.26
N VAL A 101 8.51 17.90 19.71
CA VAL A 101 8.27 16.65 18.98
C VAL A 101 7.64 16.91 17.61
N GLY A 102 6.66 17.81 17.54
CA GLY A 102 6.00 18.19 16.29
C GLY A 102 6.95 18.83 15.29
N ILE A 103 7.81 19.75 15.74
CA ILE A 103 8.85 20.38 14.89
C ILE A 103 9.84 19.32 14.38
N ILE A 104 10.31 18.42 15.24
CA ILE A 104 11.21 17.33 14.84
C ILE A 104 10.54 16.44 13.79
N ALA A 105 9.27 16.06 14.00
CA ALA A 105 8.51 15.25 13.06
C ALA A 105 8.35 15.94 11.70
N ILE A 106 8.07 17.24 11.68
CA ILE A 106 7.99 18.04 10.45
C ILE A 106 9.36 18.07 9.76
N ILE A 107 10.46 18.31 10.49
CA ILE A 107 11.82 18.32 9.92
C ILE A 107 12.16 16.97 9.28
N ILE A 108 11.85 15.85 9.96
CA ILE A 108 12.06 14.50 9.42
C ILE A 108 11.21 14.28 8.16
N ALA A 109 9.93 14.64 8.19
CA ALA A 109 9.04 14.51 7.05
C ALA A 109 9.53 15.35 5.85
N LEU A 110 9.98 16.57 6.11
CA LEU A 110 10.57 17.47 5.10
C LEU A 110 11.85 16.86 4.53
N TYR A 111 12.76 16.39 5.38
CA TYR A 111 14.01 15.76 4.97
C TYR A 111 13.76 14.52 4.09
N VAL A 112 12.80 13.68 4.48
CA VAL A 112 12.39 12.50 3.70
C VAL A 112 11.79 12.91 2.35
N ALA A 113 11.00 13.98 2.30
CA ALA A 113 10.46 14.52 1.06
C ALA A 113 11.58 15.07 0.14
N PHE A 114 12.49 15.89 0.67
CA PHE A 114 13.58 16.51 -0.11
C PHE A 114 14.65 15.52 -0.58
N ARG A 115 15.11 14.59 0.28
CA ARG A 115 16.09 13.56 -0.11
C ARG A 115 15.56 12.69 -1.26
N SER A 116 14.25 12.50 -1.33
CA SER A 116 13.58 11.76 -2.39
C SER A 116 13.67 12.46 -3.76
N VAL A 117 13.67 13.79 -3.78
CA VAL A 117 13.81 14.60 -5.01
C VAL A 117 15.26 14.60 -5.49
N ILE A 118 16.23 14.68 -4.58
CA ILE A 118 17.67 14.70 -4.93
C ILE A 118 18.14 13.35 -5.51
N LYS A 119 17.58 12.22 -5.07
CA LYS A 119 17.91 10.89 -5.63
C LYS A 119 17.46 10.71 -7.09
N LEU A 120 16.46 11.48 -7.56
CA LEU A 120 16.00 11.42 -8.95
C LEU A 120 16.97 12.11 -9.93
N GLN A 121 17.87 12.97 -9.45
CA GLN A 121 18.79 13.74 -10.30
C GLN A 121 20.14 13.03 -10.56
N LYS A 122 20.45 11.94 -9.84
CA LYS A 122 21.77 11.27 -9.86
C LYS A 122 21.83 9.92 -10.59
N VAL A 123 20.87 9.58 -11.44
CA VAL A 123 20.93 8.32 -12.21
C VAL A 123 21.07 8.61 -13.72
N PRO A 124 22.28 8.50 -14.30
CA PRO A 124 22.41 8.25 -15.72
C PRO A 124 21.96 6.82 -16.03
N SER A 125 21.24 6.69 -17.13
CA SER A 125 20.62 5.50 -17.69
C SER A 125 21.51 4.24 -17.65
N SER A 126 21.19 3.26 -16.81
CA SER A 126 21.26 1.82 -17.12
C SER A 126 20.76 1.00 -15.93
N LYS A 127 20.05 -0.10 -16.24
CA LYS A 127 19.46 -1.13 -15.36
C LYS A 127 18.22 -0.76 -14.54
N ARG A 128 17.11 -1.25 -15.11
CA ARG A 128 15.86 -1.74 -14.51
C ARG A 128 16.07 -2.32 -13.10
N GLU A 129 15.53 -1.66 -12.08
CA GLU A 129 15.29 -2.27 -10.76
C GLU A 129 13.93 -1.84 -10.19
N LEU A 130 13.17 -2.86 -9.84
CA LEU A 130 11.90 -2.86 -9.13
C LEU A 130 12.06 -2.42 -7.66
N PRO A 131 10.96 -2.08 -6.97
CA PRO A 131 10.99 -1.32 -5.72
C PRO A 131 11.35 -2.16 -4.49
N ILE A 132 12.27 -1.58 -3.72
CA ILE A 132 12.86 -1.97 -2.43
C ILE A 132 11.81 -2.42 -1.38
N PRO A 133 12.18 -3.25 -0.37
CA PRO A 133 12.81 -2.68 0.82
C PRO A 133 14.02 -3.45 1.34
N ALA A 134 14.99 -2.66 1.77
CA ALA A 134 16.33 -3.01 2.25
C ALA A 134 16.44 -4.32 3.02
N GLU A 135 17.43 -5.11 2.61
CA GLU A 135 18.21 -6.00 3.45
C GLU A 135 19.68 -5.77 3.08
N GLN A 136 20.52 -5.66 4.10
CA GLN A 136 21.95 -5.44 3.99
C GLN A 136 22.59 -6.65 3.29
N GLU A 137 23.31 -6.43 2.19
CA GLU A 137 24.23 -7.42 1.66
C GLU A 137 25.50 -7.42 2.52
N GLU A 138 25.76 -8.53 3.19
CA GLU A 138 27.10 -8.94 3.59
C GLU A 138 27.55 -10.04 2.61
N SER A 139 28.77 -9.84 2.12
CA SER A 139 29.52 -10.50 1.04
C SER A 139 29.42 -12.02 0.87
N LEU A 140 29.15 -12.44 -0.38
CA LEU A 140 29.79 -13.46 -1.24
C LEU A 140 30.99 -14.28 -0.67
N PRO A 141 31.22 -15.55 -1.11
CA PRO A 141 31.37 -15.90 -2.53
C PRO A 141 30.77 -17.23 -3.02
N LEU A 142 30.33 -17.20 -4.29
CA LEU A 142 30.13 -18.38 -5.15
C LEU A 142 31.47 -19.11 -5.41
N PRO A 143 31.42 -20.41 -5.72
CA PRO A 143 31.79 -20.77 -7.09
C PRO A 143 30.96 -21.91 -7.73
N VAL A 144 30.68 -21.69 -9.02
CA VAL A 144 30.80 -22.62 -10.16
C VAL A 144 29.75 -23.72 -10.36
N ALA A 145 29.17 -23.67 -11.57
CA ALA A 145 28.29 -24.65 -12.19
C ALA A 145 29.05 -25.89 -12.69
N GLY A 146 28.38 -27.06 -12.67
CA GLY A 146 28.77 -28.21 -13.48
C GLY A 146 28.38 -29.57 -12.89
N GLU A 147 27.41 -30.21 -13.55
CA GLU A 147 27.32 -31.67 -13.82
C GLU A 147 27.00 -32.69 -12.70
N ASN A 148 25.95 -33.48 -12.98
CA ASN A 148 25.64 -34.87 -12.60
C ASN A 148 26.51 -35.57 -11.54
N PHE A 149 25.88 -36.20 -10.53
CA PHE A 149 25.92 -37.65 -10.26
C PHE A 149 25.14 -37.98 -8.96
N GLU A 150 24.69 -39.23 -8.91
CA GLU A 150 23.74 -39.92 -8.03
C GLU A 150 24.09 -40.07 -6.52
N PRO A 151 23.23 -40.70 -5.69
CA PRO A 151 23.03 -40.38 -4.28
C PRO A 151 23.95 -41.17 -3.32
N LYS A 152 24.19 -40.62 -2.13
CA LYS A 152 24.72 -41.38 -0.98
C LYS A 152 23.93 -41.08 0.29
N GLU A 153 22.93 -41.92 0.49
CA GLU A 153 22.75 -42.76 1.68
C GLU A 153 23.76 -42.50 2.83
N LYS A 154 23.23 -41.96 3.93
CA LYS A 154 23.64 -42.30 5.30
C LYS A 154 22.38 -42.47 6.15
N GLU A 155 21.80 -43.65 6.03
CA GLU A 155 20.98 -44.28 7.06
C GLU A 155 21.93 -44.73 8.19
N THR A 156 21.81 -44.27 9.43
CA THR A 156 21.08 -44.92 10.55
C THR A 156 21.64 -44.25 11.82
N ALA A 157 21.00 -44.13 12.98
CA ALA A 157 19.64 -44.33 13.44
C ALA A 157 19.67 -43.95 14.94
N ARG A 158 18.60 -43.32 15.45
CA ARG A 158 17.93 -43.73 16.69
C ARG A 158 16.61 -42.98 16.82
N ILE A 159 15.54 -43.72 16.56
CA ILE A 159 14.13 -43.40 16.79
C ILE A 159 13.82 -43.64 18.26
N GLN A 160 13.07 -42.71 18.88
CA GLN A 160 12.08 -42.88 19.96
C GLN A 160 11.67 -41.46 20.37
N GLY A 161 10.43 -41.00 20.40
CA GLY A 161 9.12 -41.66 20.37
C GLY A 161 8.20 -40.73 21.17
N GLU A 162 7.58 -39.76 20.51
CA GLU A 162 6.47 -38.98 21.06
C GLU A 162 5.68 -38.41 19.87
N PRO A 163 4.34 -38.56 19.82
CA PRO A 163 3.55 -37.98 18.73
C PRO A 163 3.80 -36.47 18.71
N PRO A 164 3.95 -35.82 17.54
CA PRO A 164 4.15 -34.38 17.50
C PRO A 164 2.93 -33.74 18.16
N ASP A 165 3.15 -33.17 19.34
CA ASP A 165 2.14 -32.46 20.09
C ASP A 165 1.73 -31.24 19.24
N LEU A 166 0.67 -31.42 18.47
CA LEU A 166 0.05 -30.43 17.59
C LEU A 166 -0.22 -29.13 18.35
N SER A 167 -0.39 -29.19 19.68
CA SER A 167 -0.62 -28.00 20.51
C SER A 167 0.64 -27.14 20.67
N LYS A 168 1.85 -27.73 20.70
CA LYS A 168 3.12 -26.99 20.78
C LYS A 168 3.52 -26.42 19.42
N VAL A 169 3.35 -27.19 18.34
CA VAL A 169 3.57 -26.70 16.97
C VAL A 169 2.59 -25.56 16.64
N VAL A 170 1.33 -25.65 17.08
CA VAL A 170 0.34 -24.59 16.87
C VAL A 170 0.61 -23.38 17.76
N LYS A 171 1.04 -23.55 19.02
CA LYS A 171 1.37 -22.43 19.92
C LYS A 171 2.63 -21.68 19.54
N ASP A 172 3.69 -22.39 19.11
CA ASP A 172 4.95 -21.74 18.72
C ASP A 172 4.80 -21.03 17.36
N ASN A 173 3.96 -21.56 16.46
CA ASN A 173 3.61 -20.91 15.17
C ASN A 173 2.50 -19.84 15.25
N LEU A 174 1.80 -19.72 16.38
CA LEU A 174 0.84 -18.65 16.68
C LEU A 174 1.36 -17.66 17.72
N SER A 175 2.60 -17.81 18.18
CA SER A 175 3.21 -16.86 19.11
C SER A 175 3.27 -15.49 18.45
N ILE A 176 2.80 -14.48 19.19
CA ILE A 176 2.75 -13.08 18.74
C ILE A 176 4.16 -12.59 18.33
N GLU A 177 5.22 -13.18 18.88
CA GLU A 177 6.61 -12.96 18.47
C GLU A 177 6.91 -13.47 17.05
N ALA A 178 6.45 -14.67 16.67
CA ALA A 178 6.59 -15.16 15.30
C ALA A 178 5.82 -14.28 14.30
N LEU A 179 4.60 -13.84 14.67
CA LEU A 179 3.83 -12.89 13.85
C LEU A 179 4.47 -11.50 13.73
N LYS A 180 5.19 -11.04 14.77
CA LYS A 180 5.89 -9.75 14.77
C LYS A 180 7.21 -9.79 14.01
N SER A 181 7.86 -10.95 13.95
CA SER A 181 9.10 -11.17 13.20
C SER A 181 8.90 -11.35 11.69
N ASP A 182 7.72 -11.77 11.24
CA ASP A 182 7.47 -11.95 9.80
C ASP A 182 7.21 -10.57 9.16
N LYS A 183 8.23 -10.07 8.45
CA LYS A 183 8.20 -8.84 7.63
C LYS A 183 6.94 -8.77 6.74
N ARG A 184 6.34 -9.91 6.42
CA ARG A 184 5.10 -10.06 5.62
C ARG A 184 3.84 -9.68 6.38
N ILE A 185 3.73 -10.00 7.68
CA ILE A 185 2.57 -9.66 8.50
C ILE A 185 2.50 -8.16 8.76
N GLY A 186 3.65 -7.51 9.00
CA GLY A 186 3.72 -6.05 9.13
C GLY A 186 3.21 -5.32 7.87
N ALA A 187 3.50 -5.86 6.68
CA ALA A 187 2.97 -5.31 5.43
C ALA A 187 1.46 -5.52 5.30
N VAL A 188 0.95 -6.72 5.62
CA VAL A 188 -0.49 -7.04 5.67
C VAL A 188 -1.24 -6.04 6.56
N ILE A 189 -0.71 -5.79 7.78
CA ILE A 189 -1.30 -4.84 8.73
C ILE A 189 -1.28 -3.41 8.17
N ALA A 190 -0.17 -2.97 7.59
CA ALA A 190 -0.08 -1.63 7.00
C ALA A 190 -1.10 -1.44 5.87
N TYR A 191 -1.32 -2.46 5.04
CA TYR A 191 -2.32 -2.42 3.98
C TYR A 191 -3.76 -2.36 4.49
N ILE A 192 -4.07 -3.11 5.56
CA ILE A 192 -5.37 -3.05 6.24
C ILE A 192 -5.62 -1.63 6.76
N ILE A 193 -4.65 -1.04 7.46
CA ILE A 193 -4.77 0.33 8.00
C ILE A 193 -5.04 1.32 6.86
N ILE A 194 -4.23 1.30 5.80
CA ILE A 194 -4.38 2.23 4.67
C ILE A 194 -5.76 2.09 4.00
N ALA A 195 -6.22 0.85 3.81
CA ALA A 195 -7.49 0.57 3.15
C ALA A 195 -8.69 0.99 4.01
N GLU A 196 -8.71 0.65 5.29
CA GLU A 196 -9.81 1.03 6.19
C GLU A 196 -9.89 2.54 6.39
N PHE A 197 -8.76 3.23 6.59
CA PHE A 197 -8.74 4.70 6.61
C PHE A 197 -9.24 5.30 5.30
N GLY A 198 -8.91 4.69 4.15
CA GLY A 198 -9.39 5.13 2.84
C GLY A 198 -10.92 5.03 2.71
N VAL A 199 -11.51 3.95 3.20
CA VAL A 199 -12.97 3.77 3.21
C VAL A 199 -13.64 4.80 4.10
N PHE A 200 -13.17 4.99 5.33
CA PHE A 200 -13.77 5.99 6.24
C PHE A 200 -13.51 7.45 5.83
N SER A 201 -12.48 7.70 5.01
CA SER A 201 -12.17 9.05 4.50
C SER A 201 -12.87 9.38 3.18
N SER A 202 -13.65 8.45 2.61
CA SER A 202 -14.36 8.65 1.34
C SER A 202 -15.86 8.34 1.49
N LYS A 203 -16.69 8.89 0.60
CA LYS A 203 -18.11 8.52 0.56
C LYS A 203 -18.24 7.09 0.04
N THR A 204 -18.58 6.17 0.92
CA THR A 204 -18.88 4.78 0.57
C THR A 204 -20.37 4.48 0.75
N ILE A 205 -20.80 3.37 0.18
CA ILE A 205 -22.19 2.94 0.20
C ILE A 205 -22.24 1.61 0.93
N ALA A 206 -22.73 1.63 2.16
CA ALA A 206 -23.01 0.42 2.91
C ALA A 206 -24.19 -0.36 2.33
N ALA A 207 -24.29 -1.64 2.69
CA ALA A 207 -25.39 -2.47 2.25
C ALA A 207 -26.73 -1.94 2.81
N PRO A 208 -27.81 -1.92 2.00
CA PRO A 208 -29.09 -1.35 2.40
C PRO A 208 -29.82 -2.19 3.46
N THR A 209 -29.45 -3.47 3.61
CA THR A 209 -30.04 -4.38 4.58
C THR A 209 -28.98 -5.30 5.17
N ILE A 210 -29.23 -5.79 6.40
CA ILE A 210 -28.34 -6.72 7.11
C ILE A 210 -28.12 -8.00 6.28
N GLN A 211 -29.19 -8.51 5.67
CA GLN A 211 -29.12 -9.71 4.84
C GLN A 211 -28.23 -9.51 3.61
N ALA A 212 -28.32 -8.36 2.94
CA ALA A 212 -27.43 -8.04 1.82
C ALA A 212 -25.97 -7.95 2.26
N GLY A 213 -25.68 -7.23 3.36
CA GLY A 213 -24.32 -7.10 3.88
C GLY A 213 -23.71 -8.43 4.30
N LEU A 214 -24.49 -9.30 4.95
CA LEU A 214 -24.05 -10.64 5.33
C LEU A 214 -23.80 -11.54 4.11
N MET A 215 -24.66 -11.48 3.08
CA MET A 215 -24.42 -12.20 1.83
C MET A 215 -23.13 -11.74 1.14
N PHE A 216 -22.88 -10.43 1.08
CA PHE A 216 -21.63 -9.89 0.52
C PHE A 216 -20.41 -10.35 1.32
N PHE A 217 -20.48 -10.32 2.64
CA PHE A 217 -19.39 -10.78 3.51
C PHE A 217 -19.09 -12.27 3.30
N VAL A 218 -20.11 -13.12 3.26
CA VAL A 218 -19.95 -14.56 3.05
C VAL A 218 -19.42 -14.86 1.65
N ALA A 219 -19.95 -14.19 0.61
CA ALA A 219 -19.48 -14.35 -0.76
C ALA A 219 -18.00 -13.93 -0.89
N PHE A 220 -17.62 -12.82 -0.27
CA PHE A 220 -16.24 -12.36 -0.23
C PHE A 220 -15.32 -13.35 0.51
N PHE A 221 -15.78 -13.90 1.63
CA PHE A 221 -15.00 -14.86 2.40
C PHE A 221 -14.76 -16.16 1.61
N LEU A 222 -15.79 -16.67 0.94
CA LEU A 222 -15.67 -17.82 0.03
C LEU A 222 -14.69 -17.53 -1.13
N ALA A 223 -14.84 -16.37 -1.77
CA ALA A 223 -13.94 -15.93 -2.84
C ALA A 223 -12.49 -15.82 -2.36
N SER A 224 -12.27 -15.33 -1.12
CA SER A 224 -10.95 -15.22 -0.51
C SER A 224 -10.30 -16.59 -0.29
N VAL A 225 -11.05 -17.59 0.17
CA VAL A 225 -10.56 -18.96 0.34
C VAL A 225 -10.20 -19.59 -1.01
N VAL A 226 -11.05 -19.39 -2.03
CA VAL A 226 -10.77 -19.86 -3.40
C VAL A 226 -9.51 -19.17 -3.95
N PHE A 227 -9.40 -17.85 -3.79
CA PHE A 227 -8.22 -17.09 -4.20
C PHE A 227 -6.93 -17.60 -3.54
N ILE A 228 -6.96 -17.86 -2.23
CA ILE A 228 -5.81 -18.43 -1.51
C ILE A 228 -5.42 -19.78 -2.11
N ARG A 229 -6.38 -20.65 -2.39
CA ARG A 229 -6.12 -21.97 -2.99
C ARG A 229 -5.51 -21.89 -4.39
N LEU A 230 -5.82 -20.84 -5.15
CA LEU A 230 -5.33 -20.67 -6.52
C LEU A 230 -3.99 -19.92 -6.60
N THR A 231 -3.76 -18.96 -5.69
CA THR A 231 -2.64 -18.01 -5.81
C THR A 231 -1.50 -18.28 -4.84
N TYR A 232 -1.77 -18.81 -3.63
CA TYR A 232 -0.71 -19.03 -2.65
C TYR A 232 -0.01 -20.37 -2.90
N HIS A 233 1.33 -20.36 -2.83
CA HIS A 233 2.14 -21.57 -2.87
C HIS A 233 1.81 -22.50 -1.68
N ASP A 234 1.65 -21.91 -0.48
CA ASP A 234 1.27 -22.61 0.74
C ASP A 234 -0.14 -22.21 1.19
N TYR A 235 -1.11 -23.12 1.00
CA TYR A 235 -2.52 -22.89 1.38
C TYR A 235 -2.67 -22.48 2.86
N TRP A 236 -2.02 -23.20 3.78
CA TRP A 236 -2.08 -22.94 5.21
C TRP A 236 -1.46 -21.59 5.60
N ARG A 237 -0.49 -21.10 4.81
CA ARG A 237 0.08 -19.77 5.05
C ARG A 237 -0.91 -18.68 4.65
N GLY A 238 -1.55 -18.81 3.49
CA GLY A 238 -2.58 -17.88 3.06
C GLY A 238 -3.78 -17.85 4.00
N LEU A 239 -4.20 -19.01 4.51
CA LEU A 239 -5.29 -19.08 5.49
C LEU A 239 -4.94 -18.40 6.82
N ARG A 240 -3.69 -18.54 7.30
CA ARG A 240 -3.21 -17.80 8.48
C ARG A 240 -3.16 -16.30 8.25
N HIS A 241 -2.72 -15.84 7.08
CA HIS A 241 -2.75 -14.42 6.73
C HIS A 241 -4.18 -13.88 6.69
N LEU A 242 -5.14 -14.63 6.11
CA LEU A 242 -6.55 -14.27 6.12
C LEU A 242 -7.09 -14.17 7.55
N ALA A 243 -6.81 -15.15 8.40
CA ALA A 243 -7.27 -15.17 9.78
C ALA A 243 -6.68 -14.00 10.59
N ALA A 244 -5.37 -13.75 10.46
CA ALA A 244 -4.70 -12.62 11.11
C ALA A 244 -5.25 -11.28 10.61
N ALA A 245 -5.45 -11.14 9.30
CA ALA A 245 -6.04 -9.96 8.69
C ALA A 245 -7.48 -9.73 9.14
N LEU A 246 -8.28 -10.79 9.28
CA LEU A 246 -9.66 -10.72 9.77
C LEU A 246 -9.72 -10.29 11.23
N CYS A 247 -8.85 -10.83 12.09
CA CYS A 247 -8.82 -10.42 13.49
C CYS A 247 -8.38 -8.96 13.65
N ILE A 248 -7.27 -8.58 13.01
CA ILE A 248 -6.69 -7.24 13.14
C ILE A 248 -7.59 -6.20 12.46
N GLY A 249 -8.02 -6.46 11.22
CA GLY A 249 -8.96 -5.59 10.51
C GLY A 249 -10.32 -5.54 11.18
N GLY A 250 -10.79 -6.65 11.76
CA GLY A 250 -12.04 -6.65 12.53
C GLY A 250 -11.99 -5.67 13.68
N VAL A 251 -10.96 -5.77 14.53
CA VAL A 251 -10.74 -4.83 15.64
C VAL A 251 -10.56 -3.40 15.15
N LEU A 252 -9.76 -3.20 14.10
CA LEU A 252 -9.49 -1.88 13.55
C LEU A 252 -10.75 -1.24 12.96
N SER A 253 -11.60 -2.00 12.25
CA SER A 253 -12.84 -1.52 11.66
C SER A 253 -13.84 -1.04 12.72
N VAL A 254 -13.85 -1.67 13.90
CA VAL A 254 -14.69 -1.23 15.03
C VAL A 254 -14.13 0.05 15.64
N ILE A 255 -12.82 0.11 15.89
CA ILE A 255 -12.16 1.30 16.45
C ILE A 255 -12.34 2.49 15.51
N LEU A 256 -12.02 2.33 14.23
CA LEU A 256 -12.16 3.39 13.22
C LEU A 256 -13.63 3.72 12.94
N GLY A 257 -14.53 2.74 12.94
CA GLY A 257 -15.96 2.97 12.81
C GLY A 257 -16.51 3.88 13.90
N TYR A 258 -16.05 3.68 15.15
CA TYR A 258 -16.47 4.50 16.28
C TYR A 258 -15.80 5.89 16.28
N PHE A 259 -14.47 5.93 16.22
CA PHE A 259 -13.72 7.19 16.38
C PHE A 259 -13.71 8.07 15.13
N TRP A 260 -13.74 7.46 13.93
CA TRP A 260 -13.63 8.19 12.66
C TRP A 260 -14.94 8.21 11.88
N GLY A 261 -15.63 7.07 11.81
CA GLY A 261 -16.93 6.94 11.14
C GLY A 261 -18.11 7.51 11.94
N GLY A 262 -17.93 7.80 13.23
CA GLY A 262 -19.00 8.29 14.10
C GLY A 262 -20.15 7.30 14.29
N ILE A 263 -19.91 6.00 14.05
CA ILE A 263 -20.91 4.95 14.14
C ILE A 263 -21.00 4.50 15.60
N PRO A 264 -22.21 4.44 16.19
CA PRO A 264 -22.33 4.14 17.59
C PRO A 264 -21.99 2.66 17.87
N LEU A 265 -21.44 2.41 19.05
CA LEU A 265 -20.78 1.13 19.39
C LEU A 265 -21.78 -0.04 19.46
N ASP A 266 -23.04 0.23 19.79
CA ASP A 266 -24.16 -0.71 19.76
C ASP A 266 -24.47 -1.20 18.34
N GLN A 267 -24.32 -0.35 17.33
CA GLN A 267 -24.45 -0.77 15.92
C GLN A 267 -23.24 -1.58 15.47
N LEU A 268 -22.03 -1.19 15.87
CA LEU A 268 -20.79 -1.88 15.48
C LEU A 268 -20.64 -3.26 16.11
N LEU A 269 -21.18 -3.48 17.30
CA LEU A 269 -21.13 -4.77 18.01
C LEU A 269 -22.41 -5.62 17.83
N SER A 270 -23.32 -5.20 16.96
CA SER A 270 -24.55 -5.95 16.65
C SER A 270 -24.61 -6.39 15.19
N LEU A 271 -25.68 -7.09 14.80
CA LEU A 271 -25.95 -7.45 13.41
C LEU A 271 -26.09 -6.24 12.48
N SER A 272 -26.33 -5.04 13.03
CA SER A 272 -26.33 -3.79 12.27
C SER A 272 -24.95 -3.46 11.70
N TYR A 273 -23.86 -4.07 12.20
CA TYR A 273 -22.52 -3.93 11.61
C TYR A 273 -22.53 -4.19 10.10
N PHE A 274 -23.35 -5.15 9.63
CA PHE A 274 -23.42 -5.49 8.21
C PHE A 274 -24.04 -4.40 7.30
N THR A 275 -24.67 -3.38 7.88
CA THR A 275 -25.21 -2.23 7.15
C THR A 275 -24.37 -0.96 7.33
N THR A 276 -23.14 -1.09 7.85
CA THR A 276 -22.26 0.04 8.13
C THR A 276 -21.09 0.11 7.16
N ASP A 277 -20.50 1.30 7.04
CA ASP A 277 -19.25 1.52 6.31
C ASP A 277 -18.08 0.73 6.93
N ALA A 278 -18.19 0.30 8.19
CA ALA A 278 -17.18 -0.53 8.85
C ALA A 278 -17.05 -1.92 8.21
N LEU A 279 -18.16 -2.52 7.75
CA LEU A 279 -18.09 -3.78 6.98
C LEU A 279 -17.35 -3.56 5.66
N VAL A 280 -17.66 -2.46 4.95
CA VAL A 280 -17.02 -2.13 3.68
C VAL A 280 -15.52 -1.90 3.88
N ALA A 281 -15.14 -1.22 4.96
CA ALA A 281 -13.77 -0.99 5.37
C ALA A 281 -13.04 -2.33 5.60
N LEU A 282 -13.63 -3.22 6.40
CA LEU A 282 -13.07 -4.54 6.67
C LEU A 282 -12.88 -5.36 5.39
N ILE A 283 -13.91 -5.48 4.55
CA ILE A 283 -13.83 -6.24 3.29
C ILE A 283 -12.74 -5.67 2.37
N THR A 284 -12.66 -4.35 2.26
CA THR A 284 -11.65 -3.68 1.42
C THR A 284 -10.25 -3.89 1.98
N GLY A 285 -10.07 -3.78 3.30
CA GLY A 285 -8.82 -4.06 4.00
C GLY A 285 -8.36 -5.49 3.80
N LEU A 286 -9.26 -6.45 3.97
CA LEU A 286 -9.00 -7.87 3.71
C LEU A 286 -8.58 -8.10 2.27
N ALA A 287 -9.34 -7.58 1.29
CA ALA A 287 -9.06 -7.77 -0.13
C ALA A 287 -7.67 -7.26 -0.50
N LEU A 288 -7.33 -6.05 -0.08
CA LEU A 288 -6.05 -5.42 -0.37
C LEU A 288 -4.90 -6.19 0.29
N SER A 289 -5.10 -6.63 1.54
CA SER A 289 -4.11 -7.39 2.29
C SER A 289 -3.81 -8.76 1.67
N LEU A 290 -4.83 -9.48 1.18
CA LEU A 290 -4.68 -10.77 0.53
C LEU A 290 -3.98 -10.65 -0.82
N PHE A 291 -4.37 -9.65 -1.61
CA PHE A 291 -3.84 -9.42 -2.94
C PHE A 291 -2.36 -9.04 -2.86
N MET A 292 -2.01 -8.08 -1.99
CA MET A 292 -0.62 -7.65 -1.81
C MET A 292 0.23 -8.69 -1.07
N GLY A 293 -0.37 -9.49 -0.18
CA GLY A 293 0.29 -10.61 0.49
C GLY A 293 0.59 -11.80 -0.45
N SER A 294 -0.12 -11.91 -1.57
CA SER A 294 0.05 -12.99 -2.56
C SER A 294 1.12 -12.71 -3.63
N MET A 295 1.44 -11.44 -3.90
CA MET A 295 2.31 -11.02 -5.01
C MET A 295 3.83 -11.16 -4.74
N ARG A 296 4.26 -11.92 -3.73
CA ARG A 296 5.69 -12.17 -3.44
C ARG A 296 5.99 -13.54 -2.85
#